data_AF-A0A7J7YES0-F1
#
_entry.id   AF-A0A7J7YES0-F1
#
_cell.length_a   1.000
_cell.length_b   1.000
_cell.length_c   1.000
_cell.angle_alpha   90.00
_cell.angle_beta   90.00
_cell.angle_gamma   90.00
#
_symmetry.space_group_name_H-M   'P 1'
#
loop_
_entity.id
_entity.type
_entity.pdbx_description
1 polymer ?
#
loop_
_entity_poly.entity_id
_entity_poly.type
_entity_poly.pdbx_seq_one_letter_code
_entity_poly.pdbx_strand_id
1 'polypeptide(L)'
;MAALWKLPCIFICENNRYGMGTSVERAAASTDYYKRGDFIPGLRVDGMDVLCVREATKFAAAHCRAGKGPILMELQTYRYHGHSMSDPGVSYRTREEIQEVRSKSDPIMLLKDRMVNSNLASVEELKEIDVEVRKEIEDAAQFATADPEPPLEELGYHIYSNEPPFEVRGANQWIKFKSIS
;
A
#
# COMPACT_ATOMS: atom_id res chain seq x y z
N MET A 1 -20.84 2.60 12.30
CA MET A 1 -20.24 2.91 13.62
C MET A 1 -19.38 4.17 13.58
N ALA A 2 -18.36 4.27 12.72
CA ALA A 2 -17.47 5.44 12.69
C ALA A 2 -18.20 6.79 12.60
N ALA A 3 -19.21 6.91 11.74
CA ALA A 3 -20.01 8.14 11.62
C ALA A 3 -20.82 8.43 12.89
N LEU A 4 -21.49 7.41 13.45
CA LEU A 4 -22.29 7.51 14.68
C LEU A 4 -21.45 7.97 15.88
N TRP A 5 -20.23 7.44 16.03
CA TRP A 5 -19.33 7.75 17.14
C TRP A 5 -18.33 8.87 16.82
N LYS A 6 -18.47 9.52 15.66
CA LYS A 6 -17.55 10.57 15.16
C LYS A 6 -16.08 10.18 15.29
N LEU A 7 -15.74 8.94 14.96
CA LEU A 7 -14.36 8.47 15.07
C LEU A 7 -13.45 9.26 14.11
N PRO A 8 -12.22 9.59 14.50
CA PRO A 8 -11.24 10.24 13.64
C PRO A 8 -10.62 9.24 12.64
N CYS A 9 -11.46 8.65 11.79
CA CYS A 9 -11.10 7.62 10.83
C CYS A 9 -11.14 8.17 9.40
N ILE A 10 -10.01 8.09 8.69
CA ILE A 10 -9.94 8.36 7.26
C ILE A 10 -10.05 7.02 6.54
N PHE A 11 -11.18 6.79 5.87
CA PHE A 11 -11.37 5.61 5.04
C PHE A 11 -10.70 5.84 3.70
N ILE A 12 -9.70 5.03 3.34
CA ILE A 12 -8.99 5.16 2.06
C ILE A 12 -9.33 3.97 1.17
N CYS A 13 -9.80 4.24 -0.04
CA CYS A 13 -9.99 3.24 -1.09
C CYS A 13 -8.92 3.43 -2.16
N GLU A 14 -7.95 2.51 -2.22
CA GLU A 14 -6.95 2.48 -3.27
C GLU A 14 -7.53 1.81 -4.51
N ASN A 15 -8.10 2.61 -5.40
CA ASN A 15 -8.72 2.15 -6.62
C ASN A 15 -7.66 1.99 -7.72
N ASN A 16 -7.08 0.80 -7.80
CA ASN A 16 -6.14 0.40 -8.87
C ASN A 16 -6.83 -0.26 -10.09
N ARG A 17 -8.16 -0.10 -10.20
CA ARG A 17 -9.07 -0.64 -11.23
C ARG A 17 -9.39 -2.15 -11.18
N TYR A 18 -8.67 -2.96 -10.39
CA TYR A 18 -8.83 -4.42 -10.40
C TYR A 18 -8.76 -5.07 -9.02
N GLY A 19 -9.85 -5.72 -8.59
CA GLY A 19 -9.86 -6.64 -7.46
C GLY A 19 -9.41 -8.03 -7.90
N MET A 20 -8.16 -8.40 -7.63
CA MET A 20 -7.50 -9.57 -8.21
C MET A 20 -7.57 -9.52 -9.75
N GLY A 21 -8.44 -10.30 -10.39
CA GLY A 21 -8.68 -10.29 -11.84
C GLY A 21 -10.05 -9.73 -12.25
N THR A 22 -10.80 -9.14 -11.32
CA THR A 22 -12.14 -8.58 -11.59
C THR A 22 -12.06 -7.05 -11.64
N SER A 23 -12.46 -6.46 -12.77
CA SER A 23 -12.48 -5.00 -12.92
C SER A 23 -13.57 -4.37 -12.04
N VAL A 24 -13.42 -3.07 -11.75
CA VAL A 24 -14.37 -2.33 -10.91
C VAL A 24 -15.79 -2.34 -11.46
N GLU A 25 -15.97 -2.28 -12.78
CA GLU A 25 -17.29 -2.28 -13.44
C GLU A 25 -18.01 -3.62 -13.28
N ARG A 26 -17.25 -4.71 -13.12
CA ARG A 26 -17.78 -6.06 -12.92
C ARG A 26 -18.05 -6.37 -11.45
N ALA A 27 -17.33 -5.72 -10.54
CA ALA A 27 -17.40 -5.99 -9.10
C ALA A 27 -18.35 -5.04 -8.36
N ALA A 28 -18.54 -3.81 -8.85
CA ALA A 28 -19.32 -2.79 -8.18
C ALA A 28 -20.35 -2.16 -9.13
N ALA A 29 -21.63 -2.19 -8.72
CA ALA A 29 -22.71 -1.53 -9.46
C ALA A 29 -22.52 0.00 -9.55
N SER A 30 -21.78 0.58 -8.61
CA SER A 30 -21.33 1.97 -8.65
C SER A 30 -19.82 2.02 -8.37
N THR A 31 -19.08 2.59 -9.32
CA THR A 31 -17.62 2.73 -9.30
C THR A 31 -17.15 4.08 -8.72
N ASP A 32 -18.07 4.90 -8.22
CA ASP A 32 -17.76 6.12 -7.45
C ASP A 32 -17.45 5.74 -5.98
N TYR A 33 -16.27 5.18 -5.73
CA TYR A 33 -15.91 4.66 -4.41
C TYR A 33 -15.94 5.73 -3.32
N TYR A 34 -15.54 6.96 -3.63
CA TYR A 34 -15.59 8.10 -2.71
C TYR A 34 -17.00 8.42 -2.16
N LYS A 35 -18.08 7.99 -2.85
CA LYS A 35 -19.48 8.20 -2.43
C LYS A 35 -20.08 7.02 -1.68
N ARG A 36 -19.40 5.88 -1.62
CA ARG A 36 -19.96 4.63 -1.04
C ARG A 36 -20.19 4.72 0.47
N GLY A 37 -19.60 5.73 1.12
CA GLY A 37 -19.86 6.08 2.51
C GLY A 37 -21.26 6.66 2.76
N ASP A 38 -22.01 7.01 1.70
CA ASP A 38 -23.37 7.59 1.73
C ASP A 38 -23.45 8.86 2.61
N PHE A 39 -23.72 8.70 3.89
CA PHE A 39 -23.70 9.77 4.90
C PHE A 39 -22.30 10.23 5.33
N ILE A 40 -21.24 9.49 4.98
CA ILE A 40 -19.84 9.90 5.22
C ILE A 40 -19.36 10.75 4.04
N PRO A 41 -18.87 11.99 4.27
CA PRO A 41 -18.35 12.83 3.20
C PRO A 41 -17.12 12.16 2.56
N GLY A 42 -16.91 12.38 1.26
CA GLY A 42 -15.75 11.84 0.59
C GLY A 42 -15.22 12.68 -0.57
N LEU A 43 -13.97 12.43 -0.92
CA LEU A 43 -13.25 13.05 -2.02
C LEU A 43 -12.55 12.00 -2.89
N ARG A 44 -12.41 12.29 -4.18
CA ARG A 44 -11.65 11.48 -5.13
C ARG A 44 -10.37 12.23 -5.51
N VAL A 45 -9.26 11.52 -5.52
CA VAL A 45 -7.91 12.07 -5.62
C VAL A 45 -7.15 11.32 -6.70
N ASP A 46 -6.35 12.05 -7.47
CA ASP A 46 -5.35 11.44 -8.34
C ASP A 46 -4.27 10.77 -7.48
N GLY A 47 -4.27 9.44 -7.46
CA GLY A 47 -3.32 8.63 -6.72
C GLY A 47 -1.97 8.44 -7.41
N MET A 48 -1.81 8.96 -8.63
CA MET A 48 -0.53 8.98 -9.36
C MET A 48 0.27 10.26 -9.08
N ASP A 49 -0.35 11.28 -8.48
CA ASP A 49 0.28 12.54 -8.14
C ASP A 49 0.54 12.64 -6.63
N VAL A 50 1.82 12.54 -6.24
CA VAL A 50 2.26 12.61 -4.83
C VAL A 50 1.84 13.90 -4.12
N LEU A 51 1.73 15.03 -4.84
CA LEU A 51 1.31 16.31 -4.26
C LEU A 51 -0.21 16.35 -4.06
N CYS A 52 -1.00 15.82 -4.99
CA CYS A 52 -2.45 15.66 -4.82
C CYS A 52 -2.77 14.79 -3.61
N VAL A 53 -2.12 13.63 -3.49
CA VAL A 53 -2.29 12.73 -2.33
C VAL A 53 -1.89 13.43 -1.04
N ARG A 54 -0.76 14.16 -1.02
CA ARG A 54 -0.30 14.91 0.16
C ARG A 54 -1.32 15.97 0.60
N GLU A 55 -1.82 16.80 -0.32
CA GLU A 55 -2.76 17.87 0.02
C GLU A 55 -4.13 17.31 0.44
N ALA A 56 -4.63 16.29 -0.25
CA ALA A 56 -5.86 15.61 0.13
C ALA A 56 -5.75 14.95 1.53
N THR A 57 -4.59 14.35 1.83
CA THR A 57 -4.33 13.75 3.14
C THR A 57 -4.28 14.81 4.24
N LYS A 58 -3.60 15.95 4.02
CA LYS A 58 -3.61 17.07 4.97
C LYS A 58 -5.03 17.56 5.25
N PHE A 59 -5.85 17.70 4.21
CA PHE A 59 -7.24 18.09 4.34
C PHE A 59 -8.06 17.08 5.15
N ALA A 60 -7.98 15.79 4.81
CA ALA A 60 -8.71 14.72 5.49
C ALA A 60 -8.28 14.57 6.96
N ALA A 61 -6.97 14.66 7.23
CA ALA A 61 -6.44 14.64 8.59
C ALA A 61 -6.92 15.84 9.42
N ALA A 62 -6.92 17.05 8.85
CA ALA A 62 -7.45 18.24 9.51
C ALA A 62 -8.95 18.10 9.80
N HIS A 63 -9.73 17.52 8.88
CA HIS A 63 -11.15 17.21 9.07
C HIS A 63 -11.36 16.31 10.31
N CYS A 64 -10.65 15.19 10.38
CA CYS A 64 -10.78 14.25 11.50
C CYS A 64 -10.28 14.85 12.82
N ARG A 65 -9.14 15.58 12.82
CA ARG A 65 -8.61 16.24 14.02
C ARG A 65 -9.52 17.34 14.56
N ALA A 66 -10.31 17.99 13.70
CA ALA A 66 -11.32 18.96 14.11
C ALA A 66 -12.59 18.32 14.72
N GLY A 67 -12.63 17.00 14.93
CA GLY A 67 -13.77 16.31 15.54
C GLY A 67 -15.00 16.21 14.64
N LYS A 68 -14.84 16.42 13.32
CA LYS A 68 -15.94 16.36 12.34
C LYS A 68 -16.38 14.93 12.01
N GLY A 69 -15.66 13.93 12.53
CA GLY A 69 -15.93 12.51 12.33
C GLY A 69 -15.12 11.93 11.17
N PRO A 70 -15.59 10.81 10.57
CA PRO A 70 -14.88 10.15 9.50
C PRO A 70 -15.02 10.85 8.15
N ILE A 71 -14.08 10.57 7.25
CA ILE A 71 -14.09 11.03 5.86
C ILE A 71 -13.57 9.91 4.95
N LEU A 72 -14.08 9.83 3.72
CA LEU A 72 -13.65 8.85 2.73
C LEU A 72 -12.77 9.49 1.64
N MET A 73 -11.71 8.82 1.24
CA MET A 73 -10.77 9.28 0.22
C MET A 73 -10.51 8.15 -0.77
N GLU A 74 -10.96 8.31 -2.01
CA GLU A 74 -10.63 7.40 -3.11
C GLU A 74 -9.35 7.88 -3.78
N LEU A 75 -8.31 7.05 -3.77
CA LEU A 75 -7.07 7.28 -4.51
C LEU A 75 -7.14 6.51 -5.83
N GLN A 76 -7.26 7.21 -6.94
CA GLN A 76 -7.24 6.61 -8.26
C GLN A 76 -5.78 6.34 -8.66
N THR A 77 -5.35 5.09 -8.50
CA THR A 77 -3.95 4.69 -8.72
C THR A 77 -3.89 3.51 -9.69
N TYR A 78 -2.72 2.88 -9.84
CA TYR A 78 -2.53 1.73 -10.71
C TYR A 78 -1.39 0.82 -10.26
N ARG A 79 -1.60 -0.50 -10.34
CA ARG A 79 -0.53 -1.49 -10.12
C ARG A 79 0.05 -1.99 -11.44
N TYR A 80 1.37 -1.91 -11.59
CA TYR A 80 2.05 -2.39 -12.81
C TYR A 80 2.11 -3.91 -12.89
N HIS A 81 2.39 -4.58 -11.78
CA HIS A 81 2.39 -6.04 -11.71
C HIS A 81 0.97 -6.59 -11.61
N GLY A 82 0.83 -7.91 -11.79
CA GLY A 82 -0.39 -8.66 -11.49
C GLY A 82 -0.82 -8.54 -10.03
N HIS A 83 -1.87 -9.27 -9.65
CA HIS A 83 -2.38 -9.22 -8.28
C HIS A 83 -1.36 -9.72 -7.26
N SER A 84 -0.58 -10.73 -7.64
CA SER A 84 0.53 -11.29 -6.88
C SER A 84 1.56 -11.89 -7.84
N MET A 85 2.64 -12.48 -7.33
CA MET A 85 3.67 -13.13 -8.15
C MET A 85 3.14 -14.31 -8.99
N SER A 86 2.05 -14.96 -8.56
CA SER A 86 1.43 -16.07 -9.31
C SER A 86 0.45 -15.61 -10.39
N ASP A 87 0.17 -14.30 -10.47
CA ASP A 87 -0.72 -13.72 -11.47
C ASP A 87 0.06 -12.89 -12.49
N PRO A 88 0.17 -13.33 -13.76
CA PRO A 88 0.81 -12.54 -14.81
C PRO A 88 0.09 -11.22 -15.14
N GLY A 89 -1.19 -11.09 -14.80
CA GLY A 89 -1.96 -9.85 -14.94
C GLY A 89 -2.31 -9.41 -16.36
N VAL A 90 -2.30 -10.35 -17.33
CA VAL A 90 -2.58 -10.10 -18.76
C VAL A 90 -3.85 -10.80 -19.28
N SER A 91 -4.54 -11.57 -18.45
CA SER A 91 -5.79 -12.26 -18.84
C SER A 91 -7.03 -11.37 -18.71
N TYR A 92 -6.94 -10.28 -17.94
CA TYR A 92 -8.07 -9.39 -17.62
C TYR A 92 -7.81 -7.91 -17.93
N ARG A 93 -6.64 -7.60 -18.51
CA ARG A 93 -6.23 -6.27 -18.98
C ARG A 93 -5.10 -6.42 -20.00
N THR A 94 -4.87 -5.39 -20.80
CA THR A 94 -3.88 -5.45 -21.87
C THR A 94 -2.50 -4.97 -21.40
N ARG A 95 -1.43 -5.35 -22.12
CA ARG A 95 -0.08 -4.84 -21.83
C ARG A 95 0.02 -3.36 -22.18
N GLU A 96 -0.71 -2.95 -23.20
CA GLU A 96 -0.81 -1.58 -23.71
C GLU A 96 -1.40 -0.65 -22.65
N GLU A 97 -2.43 -1.08 -21.92
CA GLU A 97 -3.00 -0.31 -20.80
C GLU A 97 -1.93 -0.03 -19.73
N ILE A 98 -1.16 -1.04 -19.34
CA ILE A 98 -0.10 -0.92 -18.32
C ILE A 98 0.99 0.03 -18.82
N GLN A 99 1.41 -0.11 -20.09
CA GLN A 99 2.43 0.73 -20.70
C GLN A 99 1.97 2.18 -20.85
N GLU A 100 0.71 2.41 -21.22
CA GLU A 100 0.13 3.75 -21.33
C GLU A 100 0.15 4.46 -19.97
N VAL A 101 -0.33 3.80 -18.91
CA VAL A 101 -0.29 4.38 -17.55
C VAL A 101 1.14 4.68 -17.12
N ARG A 102 2.08 3.75 -17.31
CA ARG A 102 3.48 3.94 -16.93
C ARG A 102 4.13 5.11 -17.70
N SER A 103 3.89 5.22 -19.00
CA SER A 103 4.52 6.26 -19.82
C SER A 103 3.93 7.65 -19.61
N LYS A 104 2.65 7.75 -19.24
CA LYS A 104 1.95 9.04 -19.10
C LYS A 104 1.83 9.53 -17.67
N SER A 105 1.85 8.63 -16.69
CA SER A 105 1.41 8.94 -15.33
C SER A 105 2.22 8.22 -14.25
N ASP A 106 3.43 7.75 -14.56
CA ASP A 106 4.30 7.18 -13.52
C ASP A 106 4.57 8.22 -12.41
N PRO A 107 4.36 7.87 -11.13
CA PRO A 107 4.40 8.86 -10.05
C PRO A 107 5.82 9.40 -9.81
N ILE A 108 6.85 8.61 -10.10
CA ILE A 108 8.25 9.02 -9.98
C ILE A 108 8.60 9.98 -11.12
N MET A 109 8.20 9.63 -12.35
CA MET A 109 8.38 10.50 -13.51
C MET A 109 7.66 11.85 -13.34
N LEU A 110 6.40 11.84 -12.91
CA LEU A 110 5.63 13.07 -12.67
C LEU A 110 6.29 13.99 -11.65
N LEU A 111 6.82 13.44 -10.56
CA LEU A 111 7.53 14.22 -9.54
C LEU A 111 8.86 14.76 -10.09
N LYS A 112 9.64 13.91 -10.76
CA LYS A 112 10.91 14.29 -11.38
C LYS A 112 10.74 15.46 -12.34
N ASP A 113 9.78 15.38 -13.26
CA ASP A 113 9.53 16.42 -14.25
C ASP A 113 9.15 17.75 -13.57
N ARG A 114 8.34 17.70 -12.51
CA ARG A 114 8.01 18.90 -11.73
C ARG A 114 9.23 19.51 -11.07
N MET A 115 10.06 18.71 -10.41
CA MET A 115 11.24 19.21 -9.70
C MET A 115 12.25 19.84 -10.66
N VAL A 116 12.52 19.19 -11.79
CA VAL A 116 13.46 19.70 -12.79
C VAL A 116 12.92 20.97 -13.47
N ASN A 117 11.66 20.96 -13.91
CA ASN A 117 11.07 22.12 -14.60
C ASN A 117 10.87 23.34 -13.68
N SER A 118 10.83 23.13 -12.36
CA SER A 118 10.75 24.21 -11.36
C SER A 118 12.10 24.57 -10.74
N ASN A 119 13.21 24.00 -11.23
CA ASN A 119 14.56 24.25 -10.75
C ASN A 119 14.73 23.95 -9.24
N LEU A 120 14.00 22.94 -8.74
CA LEU A 120 14.15 22.43 -7.37
C LEU A 120 15.25 21.38 -7.25
N ALA A 121 15.56 20.69 -8.34
CA ALA A 121 16.66 19.74 -8.46
C ALA A 121 17.08 19.62 -9.93
N SER A 122 18.34 19.27 -10.15
CA SER A 122 18.90 18.92 -11.45
C SER A 122 18.61 17.46 -11.82
N VAL A 123 18.79 17.11 -13.09
CA VAL A 123 18.66 15.71 -13.55
C VAL A 123 19.79 14.85 -12.98
N GLU A 124 20.96 15.42 -12.78
CA GLU A 124 22.16 14.78 -12.25
C GLU A 124 21.97 14.40 -10.77
N GLU A 125 21.49 15.31 -9.93
CA GLU A 125 21.18 15.03 -8.52
C GLU A 125 20.17 13.89 -8.38
N LEU A 126 19.12 13.86 -9.21
CA LEU A 126 18.13 12.77 -9.16
C LEU A 126 18.72 11.43 -9.61
N LYS A 127 19.67 11.42 -10.55
CA LYS A 127 20.38 10.20 -10.96
C LYS A 127 21.34 9.71 -9.87
N GLU A 128 21.96 10.61 -9.12
CA GLU A 128 22.79 10.23 -7.97
C GLU A 128 21.94 9.52 -6.91
N ILE A 129 20.74 10.03 -6.62
CA ILE A 129 19.77 9.37 -5.75
C ILE A 129 19.39 7.97 -6.30
N ASP A 130 19.14 7.83 -7.61
CA ASP A 130 18.83 6.52 -8.20
C ASP A 130 19.98 5.51 -7.97
N VAL A 131 21.23 5.94 -8.05
CA VAL A 131 22.41 5.10 -7.82
C VAL A 131 22.52 4.72 -6.34
N GLU A 132 22.33 5.66 -5.43
CA GLU A 132 22.37 5.42 -3.98
C GLU A 132 21.28 4.43 -3.57
N VAL A 133 20.03 4.67 -4.00
CA VAL A 133 18.89 3.78 -3.71
C VAL A 133 19.12 2.39 -4.29
N ARG A 134 19.64 2.28 -5.52
CA ARG A 134 19.96 0.97 -6.11
C ARG A 134 20.97 0.22 -5.25
N LYS A 135 22.02 0.88 -4.79
CA LYS A 135 23.04 0.27 -3.92
C LYS A 135 22.42 -0.18 -2.59
N GLU A 136 21.61 0.67 -1.97
CA GLU A 136 20.90 0.33 -0.73
C GLU A 136 20.05 -0.93 -0.88
N ILE A 137 19.28 -1.03 -1.98
CA ILE A 137 18.44 -2.20 -2.27
C ILE A 137 19.28 -3.44 -2.56
N GLU A 138 20.41 -3.31 -3.27
CA GLU A 138 21.33 -4.42 -3.54
C GLU A 138 21.97 -4.95 -2.24
N ASP A 139 22.44 -4.06 -1.37
CA ASP A 139 23.01 -4.40 -0.05
C ASP A 139 21.96 -5.07 0.85
N ALA A 140 20.72 -4.54 0.88
CA ALA A 140 19.61 -5.12 1.63
C ALA A 140 19.19 -6.49 1.09
N ALA A 141 19.16 -6.69 -0.23
CA ALA A 141 18.85 -7.97 -0.83
C ALA A 141 19.93 -9.01 -0.53
N GLN A 142 21.21 -8.62 -0.56
CA GLN A 142 22.30 -9.50 -0.19
C GLN A 142 22.15 -9.95 1.26
N PHE A 143 21.90 -9.02 2.19
CA PHE A 143 21.62 -9.35 3.58
C PHE A 143 20.44 -10.32 3.68
N ALA A 144 19.30 -10.01 3.07
CA ALA A 144 18.09 -10.84 3.14
C ALA A 144 18.28 -12.28 2.59
N THR A 145 19.20 -12.50 1.64
CA THR A 145 19.50 -13.83 1.11
C THR A 145 20.56 -14.60 1.90
N ALA A 146 21.36 -13.91 2.71
CA ALA A 146 22.42 -14.49 3.53
C ALA A 146 22.00 -14.67 5.00
N ASP A 147 20.98 -13.95 5.45
CA ASP A 147 20.43 -14.04 6.81
C ASP A 147 19.85 -15.44 7.04
N PRO A 148 20.22 -16.13 8.13
CA PRO A 148 19.70 -17.47 8.40
C PRO A 148 18.20 -17.43 8.67
N GLU A 149 17.51 -18.51 8.33
CA GLU A 149 16.12 -18.69 8.73
C GLU A 149 15.99 -18.68 10.26
N PRO A 150 14.80 -18.30 10.80
CA PRO A 150 14.55 -18.37 12.23
C PRO A 150 14.82 -19.78 12.78
N PRO A 151 15.42 -19.89 13.97
CA PRO A 151 15.69 -21.18 14.59
C PRO A 151 14.39 -21.93 14.89
N LEU A 152 14.40 -23.26 14.69
CA LEU A 152 13.21 -24.11 14.82
C LEU A 152 12.61 -24.06 16.25
N GLU A 153 13.43 -23.80 17.26
CA GLU A 153 13.01 -23.72 18.66
C GLU A 153 12.05 -22.56 18.93
N GLU A 154 12.09 -21.52 18.09
CA GLU A 154 11.27 -20.30 18.21
C GLU A 154 9.94 -20.41 17.46
N LEU A 155 9.66 -21.56 16.81
CA LEU A 155 8.43 -21.79 16.04
C LEU A 155 7.16 -21.46 16.83
N GLY A 156 7.16 -21.72 18.13
CA GLY A 156 6.00 -21.50 19.00
C GLY A 156 5.94 -20.12 19.65
N TYR A 157 6.90 -19.22 19.39
CA TYR A 157 6.97 -17.94 20.10
C TYR A 157 5.84 -16.99 19.67
N HIS A 158 5.52 -16.03 20.54
CA HIS A 158 4.58 -14.92 20.29
C HIS A 158 3.11 -15.33 20.04
N ILE A 159 2.64 -16.45 20.60
CA ILE A 159 1.22 -16.85 20.51
C ILE A 159 0.33 -15.97 21.40
N TYR A 160 0.76 -15.73 22.64
CA TYR A 160 0.07 -14.84 23.57
C TYR A 160 1.04 -13.78 24.07
N SER A 161 0.53 -12.59 24.37
CA SER A 161 1.31 -11.47 24.92
C SER A 161 1.17 -11.40 26.43
N ASN A 162 2.28 -11.11 27.14
CA ASN A 162 2.35 -10.99 28.61
C ASN A 162 1.88 -12.23 29.39
N GLU A 163 2.02 -13.41 28.81
CA GLU A 163 1.68 -14.67 29.46
C GLU A 163 2.96 -15.44 29.84
N PRO A 164 2.93 -16.24 30.92
CA PRO A 164 4.07 -17.08 31.26
C PRO A 164 4.32 -18.12 30.16
N PRO A 165 5.57 -18.58 29.98
CA PRO A 165 5.89 -19.56 28.97
C PRO A 165 5.09 -20.87 29.11
N PHE A 166 4.66 -21.43 27.99
CA PHE A 166 3.92 -22.69 27.93
C PHE A 166 4.37 -23.56 26.75
N GLU A 167 3.89 -24.80 26.65
CA GLU A 167 4.22 -25.73 25.57
C GLU A 167 3.12 -25.78 24.50
N VAL A 168 3.53 -25.81 23.24
CA VAL A 168 2.66 -25.96 22.06
C VAL A 168 2.92 -27.32 21.45
N ARG A 169 1.85 -28.08 21.19
CA ARG A 169 1.93 -29.38 20.52
C ARG A 169 2.28 -29.19 19.03
N GLY A 170 3.30 -29.90 18.57
CA GLY A 170 3.69 -29.96 17.16
C GLY A 170 2.86 -30.95 16.33
N ALA A 171 3.44 -31.46 15.24
CA ALA A 171 2.75 -32.33 14.29
C ALA A 171 2.22 -33.64 14.90
N ASN A 172 2.79 -34.10 16.02
CA ASN A 172 2.27 -35.21 16.82
C ASN A 172 2.42 -34.90 18.31
N GLN A 173 1.87 -35.76 19.17
CA GLN A 173 1.82 -35.52 20.62
C GLN A 173 3.18 -35.51 21.32
N TRP A 174 4.22 -36.02 20.69
CA TRP A 174 5.57 -36.11 21.25
C TRP A 174 6.45 -34.91 20.87
N ILE A 175 6.05 -34.11 19.88
CA ILE A 175 6.75 -32.88 19.50
C ILE A 175 6.17 -31.72 20.30
N LYS A 176 7.03 -31.00 21.01
CA LYS A 176 6.66 -29.85 21.84
C LYS A 176 7.56 -28.66 21.53
N PHE A 177 6.96 -27.51 21.30
CA PHE A 177 7.65 -26.23 21.15
C PHE A 177 7.40 -25.36 22.37
N LYS A 178 8.39 -24.60 22.80
CA LYS A 178 8.20 -23.58 23.82
C LYS A 178 7.50 -22.38 23.17
N SER A 179 6.52 -21.80 23.86
CA SER A 179 5.95 -20.51 23.52
C SER A 179 6.33 -19.50 24.59
N ILE A 180 6.90 -18.38 24.16
CA ILE A 180 7.23 -17.23 25.00
C ILE A 180 6.56 -16.02 24.35
N SER A 181 5.97 -15.15 25.17
CA SER A 181 5.39 -13.89 24.72
C SER A 181 6.37 -12.98 24.00
#